data_AF-J9FGW0-F1
#
_entry.id   AF-J9FGW0-F1
#
_cell.length_a   1.000
_cell.length_b   1.000
_cell.length_c   1.000
_cell.angle_alpha   90.00
_cell.angle_beta   90.00
_cell.angle_gamma   90.00
#
_symmetry.space_group_name_H-M   'P 1'
#
loop_
_entity.id
_entity.type
_entity.pdbx_description
1 polymer ?
#
loop_
_entity_poly.entity_id
_entity_poly.type
_entity_poly.pdbx_seq_one_letter_code
_entity_poly.pdbx_strand_id
1 'polypeptide(L)' 'MNLEFYLKKYFNYNEFRYPQKELIKLLLANKNLLVSLPTGSGKSIIFQLAGL' A
#
# COMPACT_ATOMS: atom_id res chain seq x y z
N MET A 1 2.37 12.81 0.59
CA MET A 1 3.28 11.69 0.30
C MET A 1 3.09 11.26 -1.15
N ASN A 2 4.18 11.14 -1.94
CA ASN A 2 4.13 10.63 -3.31
C ASN A 2 4.30 9.11 -3.29
N LEU A 3 3.18 8.38 -3.27
CA LEU A 3 3.17 6.92 -3.12
C LEU A 3 3.78 6.21 -4.34
N GLU A 4 3.54 6.73 -5.53
CA GLU A 4 4.06 6.20 -6.80
C GLU A 4 5.59 6.26 -6.85
N PHE A 5 6.17 7.37 -6.37
CA PHE A 5 7.62 7.50 -6.27
C PHE A 5 8.22 6.42 -5.37
N TYR A 6 7.67 6.20 -4.17
CA TYR A 6 8.19 5.19 -3.24
C TYR A 6 7.94 3.77 -3.72
N LEU A 7 6.79 3.53 -4.35
CA LEU A 7 6.49 2.25 -4.99
C LEU A 7 7.56 1.91 -6.04
N LYS A 8 7.87 2.87 -6.92
CA LYS A 8 8.89 2.68 -7.95
C LYS A 8 10.29 2.54 -7.34
N LYS A 9 10.65 3.40 -6.38
CA LYS A 9 11.98 3.43 -5.75
C LYS A 9 12.31 2.14 -5.01
N TYR A 10 11.36 1.58 -4.24
CA TYR A 10 11.64 0.45 -3.36
C TYR A 10 11.18 -0.90 -3.92
N PHE A 11 10.18 -0.92 -4.79
CA PHE A 11 9.59 -2.16 -5.31
C PHE A 11 9.68 -2.31 -6.83
N ASN A 12 10.20 -1.30 -7.53
CA ASN A 12 10.29 -1.24 -8.99
C ASN A 12 8.95 -1.42 -9.74
N TYR A 13 7.82 -1.24 -9.05
CA TYR A 13 6.50 -1.27 -9.67
C TYR A 13 6.10 0.12 -10.17
N ASN A 14 5.36 0.15 -11.28
CA ASN A 14 4.87 1.39 -11.88
C ASN A 14 3.46 1.76 -11.40
N GLU A 15 2.71 0.77 -10.88
CA GLU A 15 1.33 0.95 -10.44
C GLU A 15 0.99 0.05 -9.26
N PHE A 16 0.02 0.50 -8.47
CA PHE A 16 -0.53 -0.27 -7.36
C PHE A 16 -1.57 -1.25 -7.87
N ARG A 17 -1.61 -2.46 -7.29
CA ARG A 17 -2.76 -3.35 -7.48
C ARG A 17 -3.92 -2.85 -6.64
N TYR A 18 -5.14 -2.93 -7.16
CA TYR A 18 -6.33 -2.66 -6.33
C TYR A 18 -6.42 -3.68 -5.18
N PRO A 19 -6.74 -3.27 -3.93
CA PRO A 19 -7.01 -1.90 -3.44
C PRO A 19 -5.82 -1.21 -2.72
N GLN A 20 -4.57 -1.61 -2.97
CA GLN A 20 -3.40 -1.25 -2.15
C GLN A 20 -3.24 0.27 -1.90
N LYS A 21 -3.33 1.10 -2.94
CA LYS A 21 -3.18 2.56 -2.82
C LYS A 21 -4.23 3.20 -1.91
N GLU A 22 -5.48 2.72 -2.00
CA GLU A 22 -6.58 3.22 -1.17
C GLU A 22 -6.37 2.84 0.29
N LEU A 23 -5.97 1.60 0.55
CA LEU A 23 -5.70 1.12 1.90
C LEU A 23 -4.53 1.88 2.55
N ILE A 24 -3.46 2.17 1.81
CA ILE A 24 -2.34 2.99 2.31
C ILE A 24 -2.85 4.39 2.71
N LYS A 25 -3.67 5.03 1.86
CA LYS A 25 -4.24 6.35 2.17
C LYS A 25 -5.11 6.34 3.42
N LEU A 26 -5.92 5.30 3.61
CA LEU A 26 -6.77 5.16 4.80
C LEU A 26 -5.93 4.94 6.08
N LEU A 27 -4.86 4.13 6.00
CA LEU A 27 -3.93 3.95 7.13
C LEU A 27 -3.20 5.26 7.48
N LEU A 28 -2.69 5.99 6.49
CA LEU A 28 -2.05 7.30 6.69
C LEU A 28 -3.03 8.36 7.24
N ALA A 29 -4.33 8.17 7.02
CA ALA A 29 -5.40 8.97 7.62
C ALA A 29 -5.80 8.51 9.03
N ASN A 30 -5.00 7.65 9.67
CA ASN A 30 -5.22 7.08 11.00
C ASN A 30 -6.58 6.37 11.14
N LYS A 31 -7.02 5.67 10.08
CA LYS A 31 -8.23 4.85 10.13
C LYS A 31 -7.88 3.41 10.53
N ASN A 32 -8.67 2.86 11.44
CA ASN A 32 -8.65 1.43 11.75
C ASN A 32 -9.34 0.67 10.61
N LEU A 33 -8.67 -0.33 10.04
CA LEU A 33 -9.14 -1.09 8.89
C LEU A 33 -9.09 -2.58 9.18
N LEU A 34 -10.16 -3.29 8.81
CA LEU A 34 -10.16 -4.74 8.68
C LEU A 34 -10.27 -5.07 7.20
N VAL A 35 -9.26 -5.74 6.63
CA VAL A 35 -9.20 -6.03 5.20
C VAL A 35 -8.90 -7.50 5.00
N SER A 36 -9.76 -8.20 4.25
CA SER A 36 -9.51 -9.55 3.77
C SER A 36 -9.00 -9.50 2.33
N LEU A 37 -7.82 -10.04 2.10
CA LEU A 37 -7.21 -10.13 0.77
C LEU A 37 -6.70 -11.58 0.58
N PRO A 38 -6.60 -12.10 -0.66
CA PRO A 38 -6.07 -13.46 -0.92
C PRO A 38 -4.54 -13.55 -0.76
N THR A 39 -3.99 -14.71 -0.42
CA THR A 39 -2.52 -14.91 -0.35
C THR A 39 -1.86 -14.51 -1.68
N GLY A 40 -0.66 -13.90 -1.62
CA GLY A 40 0.05 -13.41 -2.81
C GLY A 40 -0.45 -12.07 -3.38
N SER A 41 -1.50 -11.47 -2.80
CA SER A 41 -2.01 -10.14 -3.23
C SER A 41 -1.07 -8.96 -2.91
N GLY A 42 0.08 -9.21 -2.28
CA GLY A 42 1.02 -8.16 -1.88
C GLY A 42 0.55 -7.32 -0.70
N LYS A 43 -0.07 -7.91 0.35
CA LYS A 43 -0.54 -7.15 1.53
C LYS A 43 0.59 -6.43 2.26
N SER A 44 1.78 -7.03 2.29
CA SER A 44 2.94 -6.47 2.99
C SER A 44 3.32 -5.08 2.47
N ILE A 45 3.12 -4.82 1.17
CA ILE A 45 3.44 -3.51 0.56
C ILE A 45 2.64 -2.37 1.17
N ILE A 46 1.41 -2.65 1.63
CA ILE A 46 0.51 -1.67 2.23
C ILE A 46 1.13 -1.15 3.52
N PHE A 47 1.57 -2.06 4.40
CA PHE A 47 2.20 -1.69 5.67
C PHE A 47 3.62 -1.15 5.48
N GLN A 48 4.40 -1.73 4.58
CA GLN A 48 5.77 -1.27 4.31
C GLN A 48 5.80 0.15 3.78
N LEU A 49 4.89 0.52 2.86
CA LEU A 49 4.82 1.89 2.35
C LEU A 49 4.18 2.85 3.35
N ALA A 50 3.18 2.43 4.13
CA ALA A 50 2.55 3.28 5.13
C ALA A 50 3.48 3.60 6.32
N GLY A 51 4.49 2.76 6.59
CA GLY A 51 5.47 2.96 7.65
C GLY A 51 6.73 3.74 7.23
N LEU A 52 6.82 4.21 5.98
CA LEU A 52 7.88 5.11 5.49
C LEU A 52 7.57 6.56 5.83
#